data_AF-A0A521H8K4-F1
#
_entry.id   AF-A0A521H8K4-F1
#
_cell.length_a   1.000
_cell.length_b   1.000
_cell.length_c   1.000
_cell.angle_alpha   90.00
_cell.angle_beta   90.00
_cell.angle_gamma   90.00
#
_symmetry.space_group_name_H-M   'P 1'
#
loop_
_entity.id
_entity.type
_entity.pdbx_description
1 polymer ?
#
loop_
_entity_poly.entity_id
_entity_poly.type
_entity_poly.pdbx_seq_one_letter_code
_entity_poly.pdbx_strand_id
1 'polypeptide(L)'
;MDLLRAQHQRLCRPQPCCRHQRAGDDLGMGAAGLCGRPLRDRATERHLRGSHQHAAVPVVPGRDRGGGGQPLRHGDDLPQRPEPGSGHAHAADQHQRPDHPGAATALSAPVRIAVPEGDPGGIGPEVAIAALSRPEIRGSSRPLLIGQLRYLRELARQLGTVVDLQAVATAEEGFALAEQAPIPVLELESAAPTDPPGSPSPQFGRCAVEALLRAGELCLQGRADAMVTPPLNKKSMHLAGYNFEGQTQILGELCGSKRYGMLACCGDLRILVATRHMSLRQALDALDVNLVVKQIRIAHEAARRQLGLTSPRIVLAGLNPHAGESGAFGDEERRILAPAILKARQEHGFDTAGPAVPDVVFREALEGRWDLVIALYHDQAFIPLKLLDRRQSYTLFVGGPILRVSPMHGTAYDVARTGKADAEPFAFAYARALELARTRHGSRDQAAAYPMQEQ
;
A
#
# COMPACT_ATOMS: atom_id res chain seq x y z
N MET A 1 18.84 -13.49 -2.32
CA MET A 1 19.86 -12.41 -2.36
C MET A 1 20.75 -12.39 -3.62
N ASP A 2 21.47 -13.48 -3.94
CA ASP A 2 22.39 -13.48 -5.11
C ASP A 2 21.69 -13.40 -6.47
N LEU A 3 20.45 -13.87 -6.61
CA LEU A 3 19.69 -13.77 -7.86
C LEU A 3 19.29 -12.33 -8.21
N LEU A 4 18.87 -11.53 -7.23
CA LEU A 4 18.57 -10.10 -7.41
C LEU A 4 19.85 -9.25 -7.49
N ARG A 5 20.90 -9.56 -6.72
CA ARG A 5 22.22 -8.92 -6.91
C ARG A 5 22.81 -9.23 -8.28
N ALA A 6 22.69 -10.47 -8.78
CA ALA A 6 23.19 -10.89 -10.09
C ALA A 6 22.33 -10.38 -11.26
N GLN A 7 21.01 -10.23 -11.09
CA GLN A 7 20.15 -9.58 -12.09
C GLN A 7 20.41 -8.06 -12.14
N HIS A 8 20.60 -7.41 -10.99
CA HIS A 8 20.92 -5.99 -10.91
C HIS A 8 22.32 -5.64 -11.46
N GLN A 9 23.34 -6.47 -11.17
CA GLN A 9 24.68 -6.31 -11.75
C GLN A 9 24.71 -6.47 -13.28
N ARG A 10 23.75 -7.19 -13.88
CA ARG A 10 23.61 -7.30 -15.35
C ARG A 10 22.97 -6.06 -15.98
N LEU A 11 22.07 -5.39 -15.27
CA LEU A 11 21.35 -4.19 -15.76
C LEU A 11 22.14 -2.88 -15.54
N CYS A 12 23.08 -2.85 -14.59
CA CYS A 12 23.93 -1.70 -14.30
C CYS A 12 25.24 -1.63 -15.12
N ARG A 13 25.40 -2.43 -16.18
CA ARG A 13 26.54 -2.25 -17.09
C ARG A 13 26.31 -1.00 -17.96
N PRO A 14 27.25 -0.03 -17.98
CA PRO A 14 27.18 1.06 -18.94
C PRO A 14 27.22 0.46 -20.35
N GLN A 15 26.21 0.75 -21.17
CA GLN A 15 26.26 0.40 -22.58
C GLN A 15 27.44 1.16 -23.23
N PRO A 16 28.33 0.47 -23.98
CA PRO A 16 29.36 1.18 -24.73
C PRO A 16 28.70 2.06 -25.78
N CYS A 17 29.04 3.35 -25.72
CA CYS A 17 28.59 4.38 -26.65
C CYS A 17 28.84 3.91 -28.10
N CYS A 18 27.80 3.88 -28.92
CA CYS A 18 27.86 3.52 -30.33
C CYS A 18 28.82 4.45 -31.09
N ARG A 19 30.07 4.03 -31.30
CA ARG A 19 30.94 4.61 -32.34
C ARG A 19 30.45 4.11 -33.70
N HIS A 20 29.86 5.00 -34.49
CA HIS A 20 29.67 4.79 -35.91
C HIS A 20 31.04 4.62 -36.59
N GLN A 21 31.30 3.40 -37.07
CA GLN A 21 32.25 3.14 -38.13
C GLN A 21 31.60 3.50 -39.47
N ARG A 22 32.18 4.46 -40.19
CA ARG A 22 32.17 4.46 -41.64
C ARG A 22 33.61 4.67 -42.12
N ALA A 23 34.12 3.67 -42.81
CA ALA A 23 35.29 3.75 -43.67
C ALA A 23 34.83 4.15 -45.08
N GLY A 24 35.70 4.84 -45.84
CA GLY A 24 35.50 5.12 -47.26
C GLY A 24 36.13 6.42 -47.74
N ASP A 25 37.44 6.36 -47.98
CA ASP A 25 38.19 6.87 -49.14
C ASP A 25 38.27 8.38 -49.52
N ASP A 26 39.54 8.83 -49.49
CA ASP A 26 40.30 9.51 -50.55
C ASP A 26 40.21 11.04 -50.85
N LEU A 27 41.43 11.57 -51.10
CA LEU A 27 41.86 12.88 -51.63
C LEU A 27 41.76 14.07 -50.64
N GLY A 28 42.76 14.92 -50.40
CA GLY A 28 44.08 15.16 -50.97
C GLY A 28 44.52 16.59 -50.60
N MET A 29 45.81 16.78 -50.33
CA MET A 29 46.59 18.04 -50.35
C MET A 29 46.14 19.32 -49.59
N GLY A 30 47.06 19.84 -48.77
CA GLY A 30 47.66 21.16 -49.09
C GLY A 30 47.50 22.33 -48.11
N ALA A 31 48.63 22.66 -47.46
CA ALA A 31 49.17 24.02 -47.23
C ALA A 31 48.55 24.97 -46.16
N ALA A 32 49.40 25.25 -45.16
CA ALA A 32 49.88 26.56 -44.67
C ALA A 32 48.96 27.81 -44.70
N GLY A 33 48.87 28.50 -43.56
CA GLY A 33 48.40 29.88 -43.50
C GLY A 33 48.43 30.48 -42.09
N LEU A 34 49.43 31.32 -41.84
CA LEU A 34 49.66 32.11 -40.62
C LEU A 34 48.67 33.28 -40.45
N CYS A 35 48.69 33.82 -39.22
CA CYS A 35 48.38 35.20 -38.81
C CYS A 35 46.92 35.61 -38.52
N GLY A 36 46.73 36.22 -37.34
CA GLY A 36 45.60 37.13 -37.07
C GLY A 36 45.04 37.12 -35.64
N ARG A 37 45.77 37.69 -34.67
CA ARG A 37 45.21 38.33 -33.45
C ARG A 37 45.44 39.85 -33.59
N PRO A 38 44.88 40.73 -32.73
CA PRO A 38 43.61 40.74 -31.97
C PRO A 38 42.90 42.13 -32.06
N LEU A 39 41.76 42.31 -31.37
CA LEU A 39 41.26 43.57 -30.76
C LEU A 39 40.00 43.19 -29.93
N ARG A 40 40.05 43.03 -28.60
CA ARG A 40 39.89 44.02 -27.51
C ARG A 40 38.70 44.98 -27.68
N ASP A 41 37.64 44.77 -26.88
CA ASP A 41 37.28 45.55 -25.69
C ASP A 41 36.26 44.75 -24.86
N ARG A 42 36.53 44.37 -23.60
CA ARG A 42 36.50 45.13 -22.33
C ARG A 42 35.10 45.61 -21.90
N ALA A 43 34.53 44.90 -20.93
CA ALA A 43 34.01 45.41 -19.64
C ALA A 43 33.14 44.30 -18.99
N THR A 44 33.71 43.49 -18.08
CA THR A 44 33.51 43.50 -16.60
C THR A 44 32.13 42.97 -16.16
N GLU A 45 32.02 41.74 -15.63
CA GLU A 45 32.25 41.34 -14.22
C GLU A 45 31.35 42.12 -13.23
N ARG A 46 30.63 41.56 -12.26
CA ARG A 46 30.68 40.25 -11.58
C ARG A 46 29.46 40.13 -10.63
N HIS A 47 28.88 38.92 -10.54
CA HIS A 47 28.63 38.16 -9.30
C HIS A 47 27.81 38.75 -8.13
N LEU A 48 26.66 38.13 -7.78
CA LEU A 48 26.46 37.29 -6.56
C LEU A 48 24.98 37.10 -6.15
N ARG A 49 24.67 35.85 -5.77
CA ARG A 49 23.70 35.38 -4.73
C ARG A 49 22.23 35.84 -4.82
N GLY A 50 21.36 34.91 -5.20
CA GLY A 50 19.91 35.00 -4.99
C GLY A 50 19.43 34.05 -3.89
N SER A 51 19.15 34.61 -2.72
CA SER A 51 18.34 34.02 -1.64
C SER A 51 16.89 34.48 -1.80
N HIS A 52 15.91 33.57 -1.82
CA HIS A 52 14.49 33.96 -1.75
C HIS A 52 13.89 33.53 -0.40
N GLN A 53 13.58 34.55 0.40
CA GLN A 53 12.85 34.49 1.65
C GLN A 53 11.34 34.46 1.39
N HIS A 54 10.62 33.83 2.32
CA HIS A 54 9.17 33.80 2.46
C HIS A 54 8.57 35.19 2.65
N ALA A 55 7.49 35.49 1.93
CA ALA A 55 6.61 36.63 2.21
C ALA A 55 5.49 36.20 3.18
N ALA A 56 5.36 36.94 4.28
CA ALA A 56 4.31 36.80 5.28
C ALA A 56 3.04 37.56 4.87
N VAL A 57 1.88 37.01 5.22
CA VAL A 57 0.55 37.62 5.07
C VAL A 57 0.23 38.46 6.33
N PRO A 58 -0.35 39.67 6.24
CA PRO A 58 -0.68 40.47 7.41
C PRO A 58 -2.04 40.10 8.01
N VAL A 59 -2.08 40.08 9.35
CA VAL A 59 -3.26 39.95 10.22
C VAL A 59 -3.91 41.33 10.42
N VAL A 60 -5.24 41.39 10.35
CA VAL A 60 -6.04 42.60 10.66
C VAL A 60 -6.57 42.52 12.10
N PRO A 61 -6.48 43.57 12.94
CA PRO A 61 -7.02 43.55 14.29
C PRO A 61 -8.47 44.05 14.35
N GLY A 62 -9.30 43.36 15.14
CA GLY A 62 -10.68 43.74 15.46
C GLY A 62 -10.78 44.91 16.44
N ARG A 63 -11.84 45.70 16.29
CA ARG A 63 -12.29 46.72 17.26
C ARG A 63 -13.72 46.40 17.70
N ASP A 64 -13.91 46.40 19.02
CA ASP A 64 -15.19 46.53 19.70
C ASP A 64 -15.85 47.89 19.44
N ARG A 65 -17.19 47.90 19.42
CA ARG A 65 -18.04 48.79 20.27
C ARG A 65 -19.52 48.45 20.08
N GLY A 66 -20.26 48.53 21.19
CA GLY A 66 -21.64 48.10 21.32
C GLY A 66 -22.71 49.09 20.85
N GLY A 67 -23.97 48.69 21.03
CA GLY A 67 -25.18 49.46 20.76
C GLY A 67 -26.41 48.59 20.93
N GLY A 68 -27.29 48.94 21.88
CA GLY A 68 -28.36 48.08 22.40
C GLY A 68 -29.70 48.16 21.69
N GLY A 69 -30.62 47.29 22.13
CA GLY A 69 -32.04 47.25 21.73
C GLY A 69 -32.75 46.09 22.40
N GLN A 70 -33.81 46.40 23.16
CA GLN A 70 -34.55 45.56 24.11
C GLN A 70 -35.54 44.52 23.47
N PRO A 71 -36.17 43.64 24.27
CA PRO A 71 -36.58 42.28 23.86
C PRO A 71 -38.06 42.14 23.50
N LEU A 72 -38.40 41.08 22.76
CA LEU A 72 -39.77 40.57 22.66
C LEU A 72 -39.84 39.18 23.28
N ARG A 73 -40.73 39.06 24.29
CA ARG A 73 -41.20 37.83 24.92
C ARG A 73 -42.35 37.22 24.09
N HIS A 74 -42.55 35.92 24.30
CA HIS A 74 -43.69 35.03 24.03
C HIS A 74 -43.22 33.84 23.18
N GLY A 75 -43.49 32.58 23.52
CA GLY A 75 -44.25 31.98 24.60
C GLY A 75 -44.08 30.47 24.51
N ASP A 76 -44.26 29.80 25.63
CA ASP A 76 -44.30 28.35 25.77
C ASP A 76 -45.29 27.70 24.78
N ASP A 77 -44.93 26.51 24.26
CA ASP A 77 -45.80 25.32 24.24
C ASP A 77 -45.17 24.19 23.40
N LEU A 78 -44.64 23.20 24.11
CA LEU A 78 -44.37 21.84 23.60
C LEU A 78 -45.61 20.98 23.83
N PRO A 79 -46.12 20.23 22.84
CA PRO A 79 -46.98 19.09 23.12
C PRO A 79 -46.20 17.77 23.05
N GLN A 80 -46.42 16.98 24.11
CA GLN A 80 -45.97 15.61 24.30
C GLN A 80 -46.67 14.63 23.33
N ARG A 81 -46.05 13.45 23.21
CA ARG A 81 -46.52 12.25 22.47
C ARG A 81 -47.96 11.83 22.82
N PRO A 82 -48.63 11.11 21.90
CA PRO A 82 -49.62 10.11 22.26
C PRO A 82 -49.11 8.68 21.99
N GLU A 83 -49.25 7.80 22.98
CA GLU A 83 -49.40 6.35 22.78
C GLU A 83 -50.77 6.06 22.13
N PRO A 84 -50.92 4.95 21.41
CA PRO A 84 -51.92 3.99 21.89
C PRO A 84 -51.50 2.52 21.75
N GLY A 85 -51.91 1.73 22.73
CA GLY A 85 -51.73 0.28 22.75
C GLY A 85 -52.91 -0.53 22.19
N SER A 86 -52.60 -1.82 22.06
CA SER A 86 -53.45 -3.01 21.99
C SER A 86 -54.10 -3.42 20.64
N GLY A 87 -53.74 -4.64 20.22
CA GLY A 87 -54.65 -5.58 19.55
C GLY A 87 -54.38 -5.85 18.06
N HIS A 88 -53.56 -6.85 17.73
CA HIS A 88 -54.02 -8.10 17.10
C HIS A 88 -52.84 -9.03 16.74
N ALA A 89 -53.00 -10.28 17.13
CA ALA A 89 -52.10 -11.40 16.90
C ALA A 89 -52.08 -11.83 15.44
N HIS A 90 -50.92 -12.27 14.93
CA HIS A 90 -50.84 -13.38 13.98
C HIS A 90 -49.45 -14.05 13.98
N ALA A 91 -49.46 -15.33 14.36
CA ALA A 91 -48.62 -16.45 13.95
C ALA A 91 -47.08 -16.28 13.90
N ALA A 92 -46.43 -16.84 14.93
CA ALA A 92 -45.04 -17.26 14.88
C ALA A 92 -44.91 -18.52 14.01
N ASP A 93 -44.05 -18.47 12.99
CA ASP A 93 -43.55 -19.67 12.32
C ASP A 93 -42.20 -20.04 12.94
N GLN A 94 -42.23 -21.07 13.78
CA GLN A 94 -41.07 -21.66 14.44
C GLN A 94 -40.42 -22.65 13.49
N HIS A 95 -39.40 -22.22 12.75
CA HIS A 95 -38.43 -23.17 12.18
C HIS A 95 -37.31 -23.41 13.21
N GLN A 96 -37.48 -24.51 13.94
CA GLN A 96 -36.47 -25.12 14.81
C GLN A 96 -35.18 -25.36 14.01
N ARG A 97 -34.09 -24.69 14.41
CA ARG A 97 -32.73 -25.09 14.03
C ARG A 97 -32.32 -26.27 14.92
N PRO A 98 -31.75 -27.36 14.39
CA PRO A 98 -31.27 -28.44 15.23
C PRO A 98 -30.04 -27.98 16.01
N ASP A 99 -30.13 -28.10 17.33
CA ASP A 99 -29.00 -28.00 18.24
C ASP A 99 -27.98 -29.11 17.92
N HIS A 100 -26.82 -28.72 17.39
CA HIS A 100 -25.64 -29.58 17.36
C HIS A 100 -24.77 -29.26 18.58
N PRO A 101 -24.50 -30.23 19.46
CA PRO A 101 -23.61 -30.02 20.60
C PRO A 101 -22.16 -29.97 20.13
N GLY A 102 -21.47 -28.88 20.45
CA GLY A 102 -20.03 -28.83 20.73
C GLY A 102 -19.09 -29.49 19.72
N ALA A 103 -18.99 -28.94 18.51
CA ALA A 103 -17.73 -29.05 17.78
C ALA A 103 -16.74 -28.04 18.41
N ALA A 104 -15.88 -28.52 19.29
CA ALA A 104 -14.67 -27.79 19.64
C ALA A 104 -13.95 -27.48 18.32
N THR A 105 -14.01 -26.23 17.86
CA THR A 105 -13.24 -25.76 16.72
C THR A 105 -11.79 -26.11 17.01
N ALA A 106 -11.22 -27.05 16.26
CA ALA A 106 -9.79 -27.32 16.29
C ALA A 106 -9.08 -25.96 16.18
N LEU A 107 -8.31 -25.60 17.21
CA LEU A 107 -7.57 -24.34 17.21
C LEU A 107 -6.68 -24.34 15.97
N SER A 108 -7.01 -23.52 14.97
CA SER A 108 -6.21 -23.41 13.76
C SER A 108 -4.78 -23.07 14.17
N ALA A 109 -3.79 -23.76 13.59
CA ALA A 109 -2.38 -23.45 13.84
C ALA A 109 -2.14 -21.93 13.75
N PRO A 110 -1.32 -21.36 14.65
CA PRO A 110 -1.14 -19.92 14.71
C PRO A 110 -0.50 -19.40 13.42
N VAL A 111 -0.98 -18.25 12.93
CA VAL A 111 -0.53 -17.68 11.65
C VAL A 111 0.88 -17.13 11.76
N ARG A 112 1.77 -17.56 10.88
CA ARG A 112 3.18 -17.11 10.83
C ARG A 112 3.27 -15.81 10.04
N ILE A 113 3.71 -14.73 10.70
CA ILE A 113 3.75 -13.40 10.08
C ILE A 113 5.18 -12.85 10.10
N ALA A 114 5.73 -12.63 8.91
CA ALA A 114 7.04 -11.99 8.74
C ALA A 114 6.90 -10.46 8.80
N VAL A 115 7.72 -9.81 9.63
CA VAL A 115 7.70 -8.36 9.83
C VAL A 115 9.09 -7.79 9.56
N PRO A 116 9.38 -7.28 8.35
CA PRO A 116 10.63 -6.56 8.11
C PRO A 116 10.65 -5.25 8.92
N GLU A 117 11.82 -4.81 9.37
CA GLU A 117 11.94 -3.63 10.24
C GLU A 117 11.53 -2.28 9.58
N GLY A 118 11.46 -2.23 8.25
CA GLY A 118 11.20 -0.99 7.52
C GLY A 118 12.44 -0.10 7.44
N ASP A 119 12.26 1.22 7.28
CA ASP A 119 13.37 2.19 7.25
C ASP A 119 13.84 2.56 8.67
N PRO A 120 15.08 2.23 9.08
CA PRO A 120 15.60 2.56 10.41
C PRO A 120 15.75 4.05 10.71
N GLY A 121 15.80 4.90 9.69
CA GLY A 121 15.81 6.35 9.86
C GLY A 121 14.43 6.94 10.16
N GLY A 122 13.36 6.19 9.88
CA GLY A 122 11.97 6.57 10.04
C GLY A 122 11.27 5.91 11.24
N ILE A 123 9.95 6.01 11.26
CA ILE A 123 9.10 5.42 12.32
C ILE A 123 8.90 3.92 12.20
N GLY A 124 9.36 3.28 11.10
CA GLY A 124 9.02 1.88 10.78
C GLY A 124 9.32 0.90 11.91
N PRO A 125 10.56 0.88 12.44
CA PRO A 125 10.91 0.00 13.56
C PRO A 125 10.15 0.36 14.85
N GLU A 126 9.96 1.65 15.14
CA GLU A 126 9.25 2.11 16.34
C GLU A 126 7.80 1.60 16.37
N VAL A 127 7.06 1.78 15.27
CA VAL A 127 5.66 1.34 15.21
C VAL A 127 5.53 -0.18 15.16
N ALA A 128 6.47 -0.88 14.52
CA ALA A 128 6.47 -2.34 14.48
C ALA A 128 6.69 -2.93 15.87
N ILE A 129 7.71 -2.45 16.60
CA ILE A 129 7.99 -2.90 17.96
C ILE A 129 6.84 -2.56 18.91
N ALA A 130 6.31 -1.34 18.85
CA ALA A 130 5.20 -0.89 19.71
C ALA A 130 3.88 -1.63 19.43
N ALA A 131 3.63 -2.07 18.19
CA ALA A 131 2.48 -2.90 17.88
C ALA A 131 2.69 -4.34 18.36
N LEU A 132 3.89 -4.91 18.15
CA LEU A 132 4.18 -6.29 18.53
C LEU A 132 4.35 -6.48 20.04
N SER A 133 4.58 -5.42 20.83
CA SER A 133 4.57 -5.50 22.30
C SER A 133 3.17 -5.73 22.89
N ARG A 134 2.11 -5.60 22.07
CA ARG A 134 0.72 -5.78 22.47
C ARG A 134 0.35 -7.27 22.51
N PRO A 135 -0.08 -7.82 23.66
CA PRO A 135 -0.44 -9.25 23.76
C PRO A 135 -1.51 -9.71 22.77
N GLU A 136 -2.51 -8.87 22.49
CA GLU A 136 -3.62 -9.16 21.58
C GLU A 136 -3.17 -9.40 20.13
N ILE A 137 -2.05 -8.81 19.71
CA ILE A 137 -1.46 -9.02 18.39
C ILE A 137 -0.78 -10.40 18.31
N ARG A 138 -0.17 -10.83 19.42
CA ARG A 138 0.63 -12.06 19.51
C ARG A 138 -0.20 -13.31 19.76
N GLY A 139 -1.32 -13.20 20.48
CA GLY A 139 -2.10 -14.37 20.90
C GLY A 139 -2.69 -15.22 19.79
N SER A 140 -2.74 -14.67 18.57
CA SER A 140 -3.30 -15.32 17.40
C SER A 140 -2.29 -15.56 16.27
N SER A 141 -1.02 -15.19 16.48
CA SER A 141 0.01 -15.17 15.45
C SER A 141 1.36 -15.66 15.99
N ARG A 142 2.31 -15.91 15.09
CA ARG A 142 3.73 -16.09 15.38
C ARG A 142 4.48 -15.01 14.61
N PRO A 143 4.72 -13.83 15.20
CA PRO A 143 5.50 -12.79 14.55
C PRO A 143 6.98 -13.21 14.49
N LEU A 144 7.61 -12.97 13.33
CA LEU A 144 9.05 -13.01 13.16
C LEU A 144 9.52 -11.64 12.66
N LEU A 145 10.24 -10.91 13.50
CA LEU A 145 10.90 -9.68 13.10
C LEU A 145 12.12 -10.02 12.23
N ILE A 146 12.33 -9.25 11.17
CA ILE A 146 13.47 -9.42 10.27
C ILE A 146 14.18 -8.07 10.19
N GLY A 147 15.37 -7.99 10.77
CA GLY A 147 16.02 -6.71 11.02
C GLY A 147 17.24 -6.83 11.91
N GLN A 148 17.70 -5.70 12.42
CA GLN A 148 18.96 -5.61 13.17
C GLN A 148 18.71 -5.66 14.68
N LEU A 149 18.87 -6.83 15.31
CA LEU A 149 18.50 -7.05 16.71
C LEU A 149 19.10 -6.02 17.68
N ARG A 150 20.40 -5.73 17.56
CA ARG A 150 21.06 -4.73 18.41
C ARG A 150 20.38 -3.37 18.31
N TYR A 151 20.13 -2.92 17.09
CA TYR A 151 19.45 -1.66 16.83
C TYR A 151 18.01 -1.65 17.38
N LEU A 152 17.24 -2.72 17.16
CA LEU A 152 15.86 -2.83 17.64
C LEU A 152 15.79 -2.84 19.18
N ARG A 153 16.74 -3.52 19.87
CA ARG A 153 16.86 -3.50 21.34
C ARG A 153 17.21 -2.12 21.87
N GLU A 154 18.18 -1.45 21.24
CA GLU A 154 18.58 -0.08 21.60
C GLU A 154 17.40 0.89 21.42
N LEU A 155 16.64 0.75 20.33
CA LEU A 155 15.44 1.53 20.07
C LEU A 155 14.35 1.28 21.11
N ALA A 156 14.02 0.02 21.40
CA ALA A 156 13.02 -0.31 22.42
C ALA A 156 13.37 0.30 23.79
N ARG A 157 14.64 0.21 24.20
CA ARG A 157 15.16 0.83 25.43
C ARG A 157 15.08 2.36 25.39
N GLN A 158 15.46 2.98 24.28
CA GLN A 158 15.38 4.44 24.10
C GLN A 158 13.95 4.95 24.24
N LEU A 159 12.98 4.20 23.73
CA LEU A 159 11.56 4.57 23.73
C LEU A 159 10.82 4.16 25.00
N GLY A 160 11.46 3.39 25.90
CA GLY A 160 10.80 2.83 27.07
C GLY A 160 9.75 1.77 26.75
N THR A 161 9.81 1.17 25.56
CA THR A 161 8.87 0.11 25.15
C THR A 161 9.23 -1.18 25.86
N VAL A 162 8.31 -1.71 26.69
CA VAL A 162 8.49 -2.97 27.41
C VAL A 162 8.29 -4.13 26.44
N VAL A 163 9.40 -4.70 25.95
CA VAL A 163 9.40 -5.80 24.99
C VAL A 163 10.75 -6.53 25.02
N ASP A 164 10.70 -7.86 25.08
CA ASP A 164 11.88 -8.69 24.96
C ASP A 164 12.05 -9.18 23.52
N LEU A 165 13.26 -9.02 23.00
CA LEU A 165 13.66 -9.47 21.67
C LEU A 165 14.78 -10.50 21.79
N GLN A 166 14.74 -11.58 21.00
CA GLN A 166 15.80 -12.59 20.95
C GLN A 166 16.23 -12.90 19.52
N ALA A 167 17.51 -13.22 19.33
CA ALA A 167 18.01 -13.72 18.06
C ALA A 167 17.50 -15.13 17.81
N VAL A 168 17.22 -15.45 16.55
CA VAL A 168 17.02 -16.82 16.07
C VAL A 168 17.88 -17.06 14.83
N ALA A 169 18.38 -18.28 14.67
CA ALA A 169 19.22 -18.65 13.52
C ALA A 169 18.38 -18.90 12.26
N THR A 170 17.13 -19.33 12.44
CA THR A 170 16.23 -19.69 11.33
C THR A 170 14.81 -19.16 11.54
N ALA A 171 14.04 -19.06 10.45
CA ALA A 171 12.65 -18.66 10.53
C ALA A 171 11.79 -19.73 11.24
N GLU A 172 12.10 -21.01 11.04
CA GLU A 172 11.42 -22.14 11.69
C GLU A 172 11.56 -22.08 13.20
N GLU A 173 12.78 -21.85 13.68
CA GLU A 173 13.06 -21.65 15.10
C GLU A 173 12.23 -20.49 15.64
N GLY A 174 12.22 -19.34 14.95
CA GLY A 174 11.42 -18.19 15.35
C GLY A 174 9.91 -18.48 15.41
N PHE A 175 9.34 -19.10 14.37
CA PHE A 175 7.90 -19.39 14.34
C PHE A 175 7.49 -20.50 15.33
N ALA A 176 8.41 -21.36 15.75
CA ALA A 176 8.16 -22.43 16.73
C ALA A 176 8.12 -21.95 18.18
N LEU A 177 8.56 -20.72 18.46
CA LEU A 177 8.56 -20.18 19.82
C LEU A 177 7.14 -20.06 20.38
N ALA A 178 7.04 -20.27 21.70
CA ALA A 178 5.81 -20.06 22.44
C ALA A 178 5.39 -18.59 22.38
N GLU A 179 4.09 -18.33 22.50
CA GLU A 179 3.51 -16.99 22.41
C GLU A 179 4.10 -16.01 23.44
N GLN A 180 4.56 -16.52 24.59
CA GLN A 180 5.07 -15.76 25.74
C GLN A 180 6.60 -15.57 25.68
N ALA A 181 7.29 -16.24 24.75
CA ALA A 181 8.73 -16.10 24.58
C ALA A 181 9.09 -14.68 24.09
N PRO A 182 10.34 -14.22 24.22
CA PRO A 182 10.77 -12.99 23.54
C PRO A 182 10.46 -13.03 22.04
N ILE A 183 10.15 -11.88 21.43
CA ILE A 183 9.85 -11.80 19.99
C ILE A 183 11.11 -12.22 19.22
N PRO A 184 11.03 -13.23 18.34
CA PRO A 184 12.18 -13.65 17.55
C PRO A 184 12.54 -12.60 16.51
N VAL A 185 13.84 -12.37 16.37
CA VAL A 185 14.46 -11.52 15.36
C VAL A 185 15.40 -12.39 14.53
N LEU A 186 15.09 -12.51 13.24
CA LEU A 186 15.99 -13.06 12.25
C LEU A 186 16.91 -11.93 11.76
N GLU A 187 18.19 -12.00 12.11
CA GLU A 187 19.15 -10.95 11.78
C GLU A 187 19.46 -10.89 10.27
N LEU A 188 19.78 -9.68 9.82
CA LEU A 188 20.22 -9.40 8.46
C LEU A 188 21.73 -9.65 8.31
N GLU A 189 22.18 -9.86 7.08
CA GLU A 189 23.62 -9.92 6.74
C GLU A 189 24.26 -8.54 6.76
N SER A 190 23.48 -7.49 6.47
CA SER A 190 23.96 -6.11 6.57
C SER A 190 24.37 -5.76 8.01
N ALA A 191 25.13 -4.67 8.18
CA ALA A 191 25.46 -4.17 9.52
C ALA A 191 24.28 -3.41 10.14
N ALA A 192 24.22 -3.36 11.46
CA ALA A 192 23.27 -2.50 12.17
C ALA A 192 23.46 -1.02 11.77
N PRO A 193 22.37 -0.27 11.57
CA PRO A 193 22.47 1.15 11.24
C PRO A 193 23.02 1.95 12.42
N THR A 194 24.01 2.80 12.16
CA THR A 194 24.60 3.72 13.14
C THR A 194 24.24 5.19 12.90
N ASP A 195 23.65 5.50 11.75
CA ASP A 195 23.26 6.86 11.40
C ASP A 195 22.13 7.39 12.30
N PRO A 196 22.11 8.71 12.59
CA PRO A 196 21.01 9.34 13.31
C PRO A 196 19.70 9.28 12.50
N PRO A 197 18.53 9.24 13.16
CA PRO A 197 17.25 9.26 12.48
C PRO A 197 16.99 10.60 11.79
N GLY A 198 15.89 10.67 11.02
CA GLY A 198 15.37 11.92 10.50
C GLY A 198 15.89 12.32 9.11
N SER A 199 16.79 11.55 8.53
CA SER A 199 17.28 11.77 7.17
C SER A 199 17.56 10.46 6.42
N PRO A 200 17.47 10.44 5.08
CA PRO A 200 17.84 9.26 4.29
C PRO A 200 19.32 8.90 4.40
N SER A 201 19.63 7.61 4.57
CA SER A 201 20.98 7.05 4.55
C SER A 201 21.05 5.82 3.62
N PRO A 202 22.21 5.57 2.95
CA PRO A 202 22.46 4.30 2.26
C PRO A 202 22.29 3.07 3.18
N GLN A 203 22.67 3.18 4.46
CA GLN A 203 22.57 2.07 5.39
C GLN A 203 21.11 1.75 5.72
N PHE A 204 20.28 2.78 5.92
CA PHE A 204 18.84 2.60 6.12
C PHE A 204 18.18 1.91 4.93
N GLY A 205 18.52 2.34 3.71
CA GLY A 205 18.02 1.72 2.49
C GLY A 205 18.43 0.25 2.36
N ARG A 206 19.67 -0.07 2.72
CA ARG A 206 20.19 -1.44 2.69
C ARG A 206 19.45 -2.36 3.64
N CYS A 207 19.35 -1.98 4.91
CA CYS A 207 18.63 -2.75 5.92
C CYS A 207 17.16 -2.96 5.53
N ALA A 208 16.49 -1.88 5.12
CA ALA A 208 15.06 -1.91 4.81
C ALA A 208 14.73 -2.82 3.60
N VAL A 209 15.51 -2.72 2.52
CA VAL A 209 15.30 -3.54 1.31
C VAL A 209 15.66 -5.00 1.57
N GLU A 210 16.75 -5.26 2.29
CA GLU A 210 17.16 -6.62 2.62
C GLU A 210 16.12 -7.34 3.49
N ALA A 211 15.63 -6.67 4.53
CA ALA A 211 14.54 -7.19 5.36
C ALA A 211 13.28 -7.46 4.54
N LEU A 212 12.88 -6.52 3.66
CA LEU A 212 11.72 -6.67 2.78
C LEU A 212 11.85 -7.90 1.86
N LEU A 213 13.01 -8.08 1.23
CA LEU A 213 13.28 -9.21 0.36
C LEU A 213 13.24 -10.53 1.14
N ARG A 214 13.87 -10.58 2.31
CA ARG A 214 13.88 -11.77 3.16
C ARG A 214 12.47 -12.16 3.62
N ALA A 215 11.66 -11.19 4.04
CA ALA A 215 10.26 -11.41 4.39
C ALA A 215 9.43 -11.95 3.21
N GLY A 216 9.64 -11.37 2.02
CA GLY A 216 9.01 -11.82 0.79
C GLY A 216 9.43 -13.23 0.37
N GLU A 217 10.71 -13.57 0.49
CA GLU A 217 11.25 -14.91 0.22
C GLU A 217 10.60 -15.97 1.14
N LEU A 218 10.46 -15.67 2.44
CA LEU A 218 9.78 -16.57 3.37
C LEU A 218 8.31 -16.81 3.00
N CYS A 219 7.60 -15.76 2.56
CA CYS A 219 6.22 -15.90 2.09
C CYS A 219 6.14 -16.70 0.79
N LEU A 220 7.05 -16.46 -0.15
CA LEU A 220 7.12 -17.14 -1.43
C LEU A 220 7.39 -18.64 -1.26
N GLN A 221 8.20 -19.00 -0.25
CA GLN A 221 8.53 -20.37 0.13
C GLN A 221 7.46 -21.04 1.00
N GLY A 222 6.38 -20.34 1.38
CA GLY A 222 5.36 -20.87 2.28
C GLY A 222 5.81 -21.05 3.74
N ARG A 223 6.96 -20.48 4.10
CA ARG A 223 7.53 -20.49 5.46
C ARG A 223 6.87 -19.45 6.36
N ALA A 224 6.35 -18.37 5.77
CA ALA A 224 5.45 -17.42 6.40
C ALA A 224 4.12 -17.37 5.65
N ASP A 225 3.01 -17.18 6.37
CA ASP A 225 1.66 -17.15 5.81
C ASP A 225 1.31 -15.76 5.26
N ALA A 226 1.88 -14.72 5.89
CA ALA A 226 1.77 -13.33 5.47
C ALA A 226 3.02 -12.53 5.87
N MET A 227 3.14 -11.33 5.28
CA MET A 227 4.07 -10.31 5.76
C MET A 227 3.38 -8.97 5.99
N VAL A 228 3.81 -8.25 7.02
CA VAL A 228 3.31 -6.91 7.37
C VAL A 228 4.48 -5.94 7.33
N THR A 229 4.47 -5.03 6.37
CA THR A 229 5.65 -4.17 6.11
C THR A 229 5.44 -2.75 6.63
N PRO A 230 6.34 -2.23 7.47
CA PRO A 230 6.39 -0.80 7.80
C PRO A 230 6.79 0.05 6.58
N PRO A 231 6.76 1.40 6.70
CA PRO A 231 7.15 2.30 5.61
C PRO A 231 8.65 2.20 5.28
N LEU A 232 8.98 2.42 4.00
CA LEU A 232 10.34 2.54 3.48
C LEU A 232 10.54 3.89 2.78
N ASN A 233 11.76 4.43 2.79
CA ASN A 233 12.07 5.67 2.08
C ASN A 233 12.74 5.40 0.73
N LYS A 234 12.14 5.92 -0.35
CA LYS A 234 12.67 5.79 -1.73
C LYS A 234 14.08 6.35 -1.87
N LYS A 235 14.39 7.49 -1.23
CA LYS A 235 15.72 8.10 -1.32
C LYS A 235 16.78 7.26 -0.60
N SER A 236 16.49 6.71 0.58
CA SER A 236 17.37 5.75 1.26
C SER A 236 17.65 4.53 0.38
N MET A 237 16.62 3.95 -0.24
CA MET A 237 16.76 2.82 -1.17
C MET A 237 17.68 3.14 -2.35
N HIS A 238 17.48 4.30 -3.00
CA HIS A 238 18.29 4.72 -4.15
C HIS A 238 19.75 4.96 -3.76
N LEU A 239 19.99 5.61 -2.60
CA LEU A 239 21.33 5.80 -2.05
C LEU A 239 22.05 4.48 -1.75
N ALA A 240 21.29 3.44 -1.38
CA ALA A 240 21.81 2.09 -1.17
C ALA A 240 22.06 1.31 -2.47
N GLY A 241 21.74 1.89 -3.63
CA GLY A 241 21.90 1.29 -4.95
C GLY A 241 20.66 0.55 -5.47
N TYR A 242 19.52 0.60 -4.79
CA TYR A 242 18.28 -0.08 -5.21
C TYR A 242 17.35 0.89 -5.95
N ASN A 243 17.35 0.82 -7.29
CA ASN A 243 16.62 1.76 -8.16
C ASN A 243 15.15 1.35 -8.40
N PHE A 244 14.41 1.08 -7.33
CA PHE A 244 12.99 0.76 -7.40
C PHE A 244 12.11 1.97 -7.10
N GLU A 245 10.90 2.00 -7.64
CA GLU A 245 9.91 3.04 -7.29
C GLU A 245 9.38 2.89 -5.86
N GLY A 246 9.31 1.66 -5.35
CA GLY A 246 8.80 1.36 -4.02
C GLY A 246 8.67 -0.14 -3.76
N GLN A 247 8.03 -0.46 -2.63
CA GLN A 247 7.90 -1.84 -2.12
C GLN A 247 7.15 -2.77 -3.07
N THR A 248 6.07 -2.29 -3.70
CA THR A 248 5.25 -3.08 -4.63
C THR A 248 6.09 -3.58 -5.82
N GLN A 249 6.97 -2.74 -6.35
CA GLN A 249 7.84 -3.08 -7.48
C GLN A 249 8.89 -4.12 -7.08
N ILE A 250 9.51 -3.97 -5.90
CA ILE A 250 10.46 -4.96 -5.35
C ILE A 250 9.78 -6.32 -5.22
N LEU A 251 8.59 -6.37 -4.60
CA LEU A 251 7.85 -7.61 -4.41
C LEU A 251 7.34 -8.21 -5.73
N GLY A 252 6.98 -7.35 -6.70
CA GLY A 252 6.62 -7.77 -8.05
C GLY A 252 7.75 -8.53 -8.74
N GLU A 253 8.97 -7.97 -8.70
CA GLU A 253 10.16 -8.61 -9.25
C GLU A 253 10.51 -9.90 -8.50
N LEU A 254 10.49 -9.87 -7.17
CA LEU A 254 10.72 -11.06 -6.33
C LEU A 254 9.74 -12.19 -6.66
N CYS A 255 8.48 -11.87 -6.93
CA CYS A 255 7.46 -12.84 -7.30
C CYS A 255 7.52 -13.28 -8.78
N GLY A 256 8.44 -12.72 -9.59
CA GLY A 256 8.48 -12.96 -11.03
C GLY A 256 7.21 -12.48 -11.77
N SER A 257 6.43 -11.57 -11.17
CA SER A 257 5.16 -11.12 -11.73
C SER A 257 5.34 -9.83 -12.53
N LYS A 258 4.81 -9.80 -13.75
CA LYS A 258 4.67 -8.56 -14.56
C LYS A 258 3.30 -7.91 -14.39
N ARG A 259 2.40 -8.56 -13.65
CA ARG A 259 1.00 -8.15 -13.46
C ARG A 259 0.72 -8.07 -11.97
N TYR A 260 1.35 -7.09 -11.32
CA TYR A 260 1.09 -6.78 -9.91
C TYR A 260 0.47 -5.41 -9.76
N GLY A 261 -0.14 -5.20 -8.60
CA GLY A 261 -0.77 -3.95 -8.22
C GLY A 261 -0.79 -3.78 -6.72
N MET A 262 -1.52 -2.74 -6.31
CA MET A 262 -1.79 -2.44 -4.92
C MET A 262 -3.28 -2.22 -4.78
N LEU A 263 -3.92 -2.95 -3.88
CA LEU A 263 -5.29 -2.71 -3.47
C LEU A 263 -5.27 -1.77 -2.27
N ALA A 264 -5.79 -0.56 -2.43
CA ALA A 264 -5.88 0.44 -1.37
C ALA A 264 -7.17 0.22 -0.59
N CYS A 265 -7.07 0.12 0.74
CA CYS A 265 -8.18 -0.30 1.59
C CYS A 265 -8.36 0.65 2.76
N CYS A 266 -9.60 0.86 3.19
CA CYS A 266 -9.93 1.48 4.46
C CYS A 266 -11.17 0.79 5.04
N GLY A 267 -11.00 0.09 6.17
CA GLY A 267 -12.00 -0.87 6.65
C GLY A 267 -12.32 -1.90 5.55
N ASP A 268 -13.60 -1.96 5.17
CA ASP A 268 -14.12 -2.84 4.11
C ASP A 268 -14.13 -2.22 2.71
N LEU A 269 -13.87 -0.92 2.57
CA LEU A 269 -13.71 -0.31 1.25
C LEU A 269 -12.38 -0.74 0.64
N ARG A 270 -12.42 -1.36 -0.53
CA ARG A 270 -11.24 -1.88 -1.25
C ARG A 270 -11.24 -1.34 -2.69
N ILE A 271 -10.19 -0.62 -3.06
CA ILE A 271 -10.10 0.07 -4.35
C ILE A 271 -8.80 -0.30 -5.07
N LEU A 272 -8.92 -0.85 -6.28
CA LEU A 272 -7.80 -1.04 -7.19
C LEU A 272 -7.71 0.19 -8.11
N VAL A 273 -6.51 0.73 -8.32
CA VAL A 273 -6.32 1.93 -9.14
C VAL A 273 -5.60 1.59 -10.45
N ALA A 274 -6.23 1.90 -11.58
CA ALA A 274 -5.73 1.55 -12.90
C ALA A 274 -4.47 2.34 -13.30
N THR A 275 -4.51 3.66 -13.10
CA THR A 275 -3.37 4.56 -13.34
C THR A 275 -2.94 5.21 -12.02
N ARG A 276 -1.62 5.31 -11.78
CA ARG A 276 -1.06 5.76 -10.50
C ARG A 276 -0.34 7.10 -10.63
N HIS A 277 0.86 7.26 -10.07
CA HIS A 277 1.58 8.53 -9.93
C HIS A 277 1.96 9.17 -11.30
N MET A 278 1.00 9.82 -11.95
CA MET A 278 1.13 10.58 -13.18
C MET A 278 0.16 11.77 -13.17
N SER A 279 0.32 12.73 -14.10
CA SER A 279 -0.64 13.82 -14.20
C SER A 279 -2.03 13.32 -14.60
N LEU A 280 -3.09 14.02 -14.19
CA LEU A 280 -4.46 13.62 -14.54
C LEU A 280 -4.62 13.49 -16.07
N ARG A 281 -4.09 14.43 -16.85
CA ARG A 281 -4.09 14.35 -18.33
C ARG A 281 -3.47 13.03 -18.83
N GLN A 282 -2.27 12.69 -18.36
CA GLN A 282 -1.60 11.45 -18.74
C GLN A 282 -2.39 10.20 -18.30
N ALA A 283 -3.06 10.26 -17.14
CA ALA A 283 -3.93 9.17 -16.70
C ALA A 283 -5.08 8.96 -17.68
N LEU A 284 -5.73 10.02 -18.15
CA LEU A 284 -6.80 9.93 -19.15
C LEU A 284 -6.26 9.39 -20.50
N ASP A 285 -5.12 9.94 -20.97
CA ASP A 285 -4.50 9.55 -22.24
C ASP A 285 -4.01 8.09 -22.24
N ALA A 286 -3.63 7.55 -21.08
CA ALA A 286 -3.14 6.19 -20.92
C ALA A 286 -4.26 5.13 -20.84
N LEU A 287 -5.53 5.53 -20.72
CA LEU A 287 -6.63 4.59 -20.67
C LEU A 287 -6.88 3.98 -22.05
N ASP A 288 -6.81 2.66 -22.12
CA ASP A 288 -7.23 1.87 -23.27
C ASP A 288 -7.90 0.57 -22.81
N VAL A 289 -8.52 -0.15 -23.76
CA VAL A 289 -9.26 -1.39 -23.48
C VAL A 289 -8.38 -2.43 -22.81
N ASN A 290 -7.13 -2.59 -23.25
CA ASN A 290 -6.23 -3.63 -22.75
C ASN A 290 -5.73 -3.31 -21.34
N LEU A 291 -5.47 -2.05 -21.04
CA LEU A 291 -5.13 -1.58 -19.71
C LEU A 291 -6.28 -1.86 -18.75
N VAL A 292 -7.51 -1.53 -19.12
CA VAL A 292 -8.69 -1.78 -18.25
C VAL A 292 -8.93 -3.28 -18.07
N VAL A 293 -8.85 -4.09 -19.13
CA VAL A 293 -8.91 -5.57 -19.03
C VAL A 293 -7.84 -6.09 -18.08
N LYS A 294 -6.61 -5.60 -18.17
CA LYS A 294 -5.53 -5.97 -17.26
C LYS A 294 -5.89 -5.69 -15.80
N GLN A 295 -6.53 -4.56 -15.50
CA GLN A 295 -6.94 -4.23 -14.13
C GLN A 295 -8.10 -5.09 -13.65
N ILE A 296 -9.09 -5.36 -14.50
CA ILE A 296 -10.19 -6.29 -14.19
C ILE A 296 -9.62 -7.66 -13.80
N ARG A 297 -8.64 -8.16 -14.55
CA ARG A 297 -7.95 -9.42 -14.22
C ARG A 297 -7.25 -9.35 -12.87
N ILE A 298 -6.47 -8.30 -12.61
CA ILE A 298 -5.78 -8.13 -11.33
C ILE A 298 -6.78 -8.09 -10.17
N ALA A 299 -7.91 -7.40 -10.35
CA ALA A 299 -8.97 -7.30 -9.35
C ALA A 299 -9.61 -8.67 -9.03
N HIS A 300 -10.00 -9.44 -10.05
CA HIS A 300 -10.58 -10.77 -9.86
C HIS A 300 -9.59 -11.77 -9.27
N GLU A 301 -8.33 -11.75 -9.74
CA GLU A 301 -7.27 -12.58 -9.16
C GLU A 301 -7.01 -12.21 -7.69
N ALA A 302 -7.00 -10.91 -7.37
CA ALA A 302 -6.86 -10.41 -6.00
C ALA A 302 -8.00 -10.87 -5.10
N ALA A 303 -9.23 -10.71 -5.57
CA ALA A 303 -10.41 -11.07 -4.81
C ALA A 303 -10.43 -12.56 -4.48
N ARG A 304 -10.08 -13.42 -5.43
CA ARG A 304 -10.01 -14.87 -5.21
C ARG A 304 -8.82 -15.30 -4.34
N ARG A 305 -7.61 -14.79 -4.63
CA ARG A 305 -6.38 -15.29 -3.98
C ARG A 305 -6.01 -14.59 -2.68
N GLN A 306 -6.11 -13.27 -2.64
CA GLN A 306 -5.74 -12.45 -1.49
C GLN A 306 -6.92 -12.28 -0.53
N LEU A 307 -8.14 -12.10 -1.04
CA LEU A 307 -9.34 -11.89 -0.20
C LEU A 307 -10.12 -13.18 0.09
N GLY A 308 -9.86 -14.28 -0.63
CA GLY A 308 -10.55 -15.55 -0.43
C GLY A 308 -12.01 -15.56 -0.90
N LEU A 309 -12.40 -14.65 -1.79
CA LEU A 309 -13.77 -14.52 -2.29
C LEU A 309 -13.98 -15.45 -3.49
N THR A 310 -14.92 -16.39 -3.37
CA THR A 310 -15.25 -17.35 -4.45
C THR A 310 -16.01 -16.69 -5.60
N SER A 311 -16.97 -15.81 -5.27
CA SER A 311 -17.81 -15.07 -6.22
C SER A 311 -17.77 -13.57 -5.94
N PRO A 312 -16.68 -12.88 -6.30
CA PRO A 312 -16.49 -11.48 -5.92
C PRO A 312 -17.37 -10.53 -6.75
N ARG A 313 -18.03 -9.60 -6.06
CA ARG A 313 -18.80 -8.51 -6.67
C ARG A 313 -17.87 -7.34 -6.94
N ILE A 314 -17.39 -7.25 -8.17
CA ILE A 314 -16.43 -6.23 -8.60
C ILE A 314 -17.11 -5.24 -9.54
N VAL A 315 -16.89 -3.95 -9.32
CA VAL A 315 -17.42 -2.87 -10.15
C VAL A 315 -16.31 -1.99 -10.69
N LEU A 316 -16.44 -1.59 -11.97
CA LEU A 316 -15.59 -0.60 -12.61
C LEU A 316 -16.26 0.78 -12.49
N ALA A 317 -15.55 1.76 -11.93
CA ALA A 317 -16.02 3.15 -11.94
C ALA A 317 -15.98 3.73 -13.36
N GLY A 318 -16.92 4.61 -13.67
CA GLY A 318 -16.90 5.45 -14.87
C GLY A 318 -15.75 6.46 -14.82
N LEU A 319 -15.35 6.96 -15.97
CA LEU A 319 -14.32 8.00 -16.09
C LEU A 319 -14.94 9.38 -15.93
N ASN A 320 -16.03 9.59 -16.66
CA ASN A 320 -16.71 10.86 -16.74
C ASN A 320 -17.75 10.99 -15.63
N PRO A 321 -18.14 12.23 -15.26
CA PRO A 321 -19.30 12.47 -14.40
C PRO A 321 -20.51 11.70 -14.94
N HIS A 322 -21.32 11.15 -14.04
CA HIS A 322 -22.52 10.36 -14.43
C HIS A 322 -22.21 9.20 -15.39
N ALA A 323 -20.98 8.68 -15.40
CA ALA A 323 -20.53 7.67 -16.36
C ALA A 323 -20.81 8.07 -17.83
N GLY A 324 -20.57 9.34 -18.15
CA GLY A 324 -20.66 9.89 -19.50
C GLY A 324 -22.05 10.40 -19.90
N GLU A 325 -23.11 10.11 -19.13
CA GLU A 325 -24.50 10.54 -19.39
C GLU A 325 -24.90 10.30 -20.86
N SER A 326 -24.88 9.04 -21.29
CA SER A 326 -25.18 8.63 -22.67
C SER A 326 -24.32 9.31 -23.76
N GLY A 327 -23.14 9.83 -23.41
CA GLY A 327 -22.23 10.51 -24.32
C GLY A 327 -22.20 12.03 -24.16
N ALA A 328 -23.05 12.63 -23.31
CA ALA A 328 -23.09 14.07 -23.11
C ALA A 328 -21.82 14.62 -22.43
N PHE A 329 -21.16 13.81 -21.59
CA PHE A 329 -19.98 14.24 -20.80
C PHE A 329 -18.67 13.57 -21.22
N GLY A 330 -18.68 12.81 -22.31
CA GLY A 330 -17.53 12.02 -22.79
C GLY A 330 -17.98 10.67 -23.33
N ASP A 331 -17.10 9.97 -24.04
CA ASP A 331 -17.44 8.72 -24.72
C ASP A 331 -16.56 7.53 -24.34
N GLU A 332 -15.63 7.73 -23.40
CA GLU A 332 -14.68 6.73 -22.92
C GLU A 332 -15.38 5.51 -22.30
N GLU A 333 -16.54 5.69 -21.66
CA GLU A 333 -17.36 4.57 -21.17
C GLU A 333 -17.73 3.63 -22.31
N ARG A 334 -18.23 4.17 -23.43
CA ARG A 334 -18.65 3.38 -24.60
C ARG A 334 -17.46 2.86 -25.40
N ARG A 335 -16.42 3.69 -25.56
CA ARG A 335 -15.27 3.41 -26.43
C ARG A 335 -14.21 2.53 -25.78
N ILE A 336 -14.08 2.57 -24.46
CA ILE A 336 -13.00 1.93 -23.70
C ILE A 336 -13.55 1.00 -22.62
N LEU A 337 -14.35 1.52 -21.68
CA LEU A 337 -14.66 0.79 -20.44
C LEU A 337 -15.63 -0.36 -20.64
N ALA A 338 -16.77 -0.15 -21.31
CA ALA A 338 -17.73 -1.21 -21.61
C ALA A 338 -17.14 -2.30 -22.53
N PRO A 339 -16.37 -1.96 -23.59
CA PRO A 339 -15.63 -2.96 -24.35
C PRO A 339 -14.63 -3.75 -23.51
N ALA A 340 -13.96 -3.12 -22.54
CA ALA A 340 -13.03 -3.81 -21.64
C ALA A 340 -13.73 -4.80 -20.70
N ILE A 341 -14.89 -4.42 -20.14
CA ILE A 341 -15.72 -5.33 -19.32
C ILE A 341 -16.15 -6.54 -20.16
N LEU A 342 -16.69 -6.30 -21.36
CA LEU A 342 -17.13 -7.37 -22.26
C LEU A 342 -15.96 -8.29 -22.63
N LYS A 343 -14.81 -7.72 -22.99
CA LYS A 343 -13.60 -8.48 -23.33
C LYS A 343 -13.10 -9.31 -22.17
N ALA A 344 -13.07 -8.77 -20.95
CA ALA A 344 -12.66 -9.52 -19.76
C ALA A 344 -13.62 -10.68 -19.44
N ARG A 345 -14.92 -10.48 -19.63
CA ARG A 345 -15.92 -11.55 -19.49
C ARG A 345 -15.71 -12.65 -20.53
N GLN A 346 -15.51 -12.29 -21.80
CA GLN A 346 -15.31 -13.24 -22.90
C GLN A 346 -14.00 -14.02 -22.78
N GLU A 347 -12.89 -13.36 -22.45
CA GLU A 347 -11.56 -13.99 -22.41
C GLU A 347 -11.29 -14.76 -21.12
N HIS A 348 -11.92 -14.38 -20.00
CA HIS A 348 -11.54 -14.86 -18.67
C HIS A 348 -12.72 -15.28 -17.78
N GLY A 349 -13.97 -15.11 -18.23
CA GLY A 349 -15.16 -15.37 -17.40
C GLY A 349 -15.29 -14.42 -16.21
N PHE A 350 -14.62 -13.26 -16.27
CA PHE A 350 -14.68 -12.25 -15.22
C PHE A 350 -15.90 -11.36 -15.39
N ASP A 351 -16.91 -11.57 -14.55
CA ASP A 351 -18.08 -10.71 -14.50
C ASP A 351 -17.79 -9.48 -13.64
N THR A 352 -17.81 -8.31 -14.27
CA THR A 352 -17.54 -7.02 -13.63
C THR A 352 -18.66 -6.07 -13.98
N ALA A 353 -19.27 -5.48 -12.96
CA ALA A 353 -20.32 -4.49 -13.13
C ALA A 353 -19.76 -3.14 -13.59
N GLY A 354 -20.65 -2.29 -14.12
CA GLY A 354 -20.34 -0.93 -14.55
C GLY A 354 -20.25 -0.77 -16.08
N PRO A 355 -19.72 0.37 -16.57
CA PRO A 355 -19.13 1.47 -15.78
C PRO A 355 -20.16 2.13 -14.86
N ALA A 356 -19.83 2.28 -13.57
CA ALA A 356 -20.73 2.83 -12.56
C ALA A 356 -20.50 4.33 -12.34
N VAL A 357 -21.53 5.05 -11.91
CA VAL A 357 -21.45 6.49 -11.62
C VAL A 357 -20.42 6.75 -10.50
N PRO A 358 -19.34 7.52 -10.77
CA PRO A 358 -18.15 7.52 -9.92
C PRO A 358 -18.33 8.20 -8.56
N ASP A 359 -19.25 9.14 -8.40
CA ASP A 359 -19.57 9.78 -7.12
C ASP A 359 -20.52 8.94 -6.24
N VAL A 360 -21.18 7.92 -6.81
CA VAL A 360 -22.08 7.01 -6.10
C VAL A 360 -21.37 5.72 -5.70
N VAL A 361 -20.59 5.12 -6.60
CA VAL A 361 -20.03 3.76 -6.48
C VAL A 361 -19.24 3.50 -5.18
N PHE A 362 -18.52 4.50 -4.67
CA PHE A 362 -17.74 4.35 -3.43
C PHE A 362 -18.62 4.29 -2.18
N ARG A 363 -19.75 5.01 -2.17
CA ARG A 363 -20.76 4.89 -1.12
C ARG A 363 -21.39 3.51 -1.13
N GLU A 364 -21.74 3.00 -2.32
CA GLU A 364 -22.30 1.65 -2.47
C GLU A 364 -21.35 0.56 -1.99
N ALA A 365 -20.05 0.73 -2.26
CA ALA A 365 -19.02 -0.19 -1.79
C ALA A 365 -18.91 -0.17 -0.25
N LEU A 366 -18.99 1.01 0.37
CA LEU A 366 -19.07 1.13 1.83
C LEU A 366 -20.33 0.50 2.43
N GLU A 367 -21.44 0.52 1.69
CA GLU A 367 -22.70 -0.14 2.04
C GLU A 367 -22.67 -1.65 1.76
N GLY A 368 -21.54 -2.20 1.30
CA GLY A 368 -21.37 -3.63 1.07
C GLY A 368 -22.00 -4.15 -0.22
N ARG A 369 -22.39 -3.29 -1.17
CA ARG A 369 -22.86 -3.74 -2.51
C ARG A 369 -21.73 -4.34 -3.34
N TRP A 370 -20.52 -3.84 -3.16
CA TRP A 370 -19.33 -4.22 -3.93
C TRP A 370 -18.21 -4.65 -2.99
N ASP A 371 -17.55 -5.76 -3.33
CA ASP A 371 -16.38 -6.25 -2.58
C ASP A 371 -15.10 -5.50 -2.99
N LEU A 372 -15.06 -4.99 -4.23
CA LEU A 372 -13.92 -4.26 -4.79
C LEU A 372 -14.38 -3.26 -5.87
N VAL A 373 -13.88 -2.04 -5.80
CA VAL A 373 -14.06 -1.00 -6.84
C VAL A 373 -12.77 -0.84 -7.65
N ILE A 374 -12.87 -0.84 -8.97
CA ILE A 374 -11.76 -0.47 -9.86
C ILE A 374 -11.92 1.00 -10.20
N ALA A 375 -11.04 1.84 -9.65
CA ALA A 375 -10.90 3.24 -9.99
C ALA A 375 -9.91 3.42 -11.15
N LEU A 376 -10.12 4.43 -11.98
CA LEU A 376 -9.36 4.66 -13.21
C LEU A 376 -8.12 5.53 -12.98
N TYR A 377 -8.18 6.46 -12.02
CA TYR A 377 -7.07 7.36 -11.69
C TYR A 377 -6.92 7.55 -10.18
N HIS A 378 -5.74 8.05 -9.77
CA HIS A 378 -5.34 8.15 -8.36
C HIS A 378 -6.38 8.85 -7.48
N ASP A 379 -6.75 10.09 -7.81
CA ASP A 379 -7.63 10.88 -6.94
C ASP A 379 -9.06 10.33 -6.87
N GLN A 380 -9.52 9.60 -7.90
CA GLN A 380 -10.79 8.88 -7.86
C GLN A 380 -10.84 7.85 -6.72
N ALA A 381 -9.71 7.22 -6.42
CA ALA A 381 -9.60 6.22 -5.35
C ALA A 381 -9.25 6.86 -3.99
N PHE A 382 -8.29 7.78 -3.99
CA PHE A 382 -7.71 8.26 -2.73
C PHE A 382 -8.53 9.36 -2.07
N ILE A 383 -9.34 10.15 -2.80
CA ILE A 383 -10.29 11.06 -2.16
C ILE A 383 -11.27 10.29 -1.25
N PRO A 384 -12.05 9.31 -1.74
CA PRO A 384 -12.99 8.59 -0.89
C PRO A 384 -12.30 7.84 0.26
N LEU A 385 -11.13 7.23 0.02
CA LEU A 385 -10.36 6.56 1.09
C LEU A 385 -9.91 7.54 2.18
N LYS A 386 -9.47 8.76 1.82
CA LYS A 386 -8.91 9.72 2.77
C LYS A 386 -9.97 10.45 3.59
N LEU A 387 -11.24 10.41 3.16
CA LEU A 387 -12.38 10.88 3.95
C LEU A 387 -12.75 9.92 5.09
N LEU A 388 -12.27 8.68 5.04
CA LEU A 388 -12.49 7.66 6.06
C LEU A 388 -11.39 7.67 7.13
N ASP A 389 -11.52 6.80 8.14
CA ASP A 389 -10.56 6.70 9.23
C ASP A 389 -9.18 6.24 8.75
N ARG A 390 -8.22 7.15 8.87
CA ARG A 390 -6.82 6.92 8.47
C ARG A 390 -6.16 5.79 9.27
N ARG A 391 -6.60 5.51 10.50
CA ARG A 391 -6.07 4.42 11.32
C ARG A 391 -6.44 3.05 10.77
N GLN A 392 -7.54 2.97 10.02
CA GLN A 392 -8.04 1.74 9.42
C GLN A 392 -7.61 1.59 7.95
N SER A 393 -6.64 2.37 7.50
CA SER A 393 -6.19 2.40 6.11
C SER A 393 -4.96 1.52 5.89
N TYR A 394 -5.04 0.60 4.93
CA TYR A 394 -3.99 -0.37 4.60
C TYR A 394 -3.92 -0.65 3.10
N THR A 395 -2.84 -1.30 2.68
CA THR A 395 -2.62 -1.72 1.30
C THR A 395 -2.34 -3.20 1.23
N LEU A 396 -2.88 -3.86 0.22
CA LEU A 396 -2.54 -5.24 -0.12
C LEU A 396 -1.71 -5.28 -1.40
N PHE A 397 -0.62 -6.05 -1.38
CA PHE A 397 0.05 -6.43 -2.61
C PHE A 397 -0.80 -7.46 -3.34
N VAL A 398 -1.05 -7.22 -4.63
CA VAL A 398 -1.87 -8.12 -5.47
C VAL A 398 -1.12 -8.49 -6.74
N GLY A 399 -1.48 -9.63 -7.32
CA GLY A 399 -0.86 -10.13 -8.55
C GLY A 399 0.43 -10.95 -8.36
N GLY A 400 0.75 -11.34 -7.11
CA GLY A 400 1.72 -12.38 -6.79
C GLY A 400 1.15 -13.41 -5.81
N PRO A 401 1.90 -14.49 -5.48
CA PRO A 401 1.42 -15.58 -4.63
C PRO A 401 1.48 -15.27 -3.11
N ILE A 402 2.14 -14.18 -2.74
CA ILE A 402 2.33 -13.78 -1.34
C ILE A 402 1.17 -12.90 -0.84
N LEU A 403 0.92 -12.95 0.47
CA LEU A 403 0.03 -12.01 1.16
C LEU A 403 0.89 -10.97 1.88
N ARG A 404 0.90 -9.74 1.36
CA ARG A 404 1.58 -8.61 2.01
C ARG A 404 0.58 -7.51 2.33
N VAL A 405 0.61 -7.08 3.58
CA VAL A 405 -0.20 -5.97 4.11
C VAL A 405 0.71 -4.85 4.58
N SER A 406 0.27 -3.59 4.48
CA SER A 406 1.03 -2.44 4.97
C SER A 406 0.13 -1.25 5.24
N PRO A 407 0.40 -0.47 6.30
CA PRO A 407 -0.36 0.74 6.58
C PRO A 407 -0.15 1.83 5.52
N MET A 408 -1.11 2.74 5.39
CA MET A 408 -1.06 3.85 4.42
C MET A 408 -0.42 5.13 5.00
N HIS A 409 0.84 5.06 5.40
CA HIS A 409 1.64 6.22 5.80
C HIS A 409 3.10 6.13 5.33
N GLY A 410 3.81 7.25 5.36
CA GLY A 410 5.24 7.35 5.03
C GLY A 410 6.14 7.09 6.24
N THR A 411 7.44 7.38 6.08
CA THR A 411 8.47 7.16 7.11
C THR A 411 8.48 8.18 8.25
N ALA A 412 7.79 9.32 8.09
CA ALA A 412 7.62 10.37 9.11
C ALA A 412 8.92 10.69 9.89
N TYR A 413 9.95 11.12 9.15
CA TYR A 413 11.29 11.37 9.68
C TYR A 413 11.33 12.41 10.82
N ASP A 414 10.41 13.36 10.83
CA ASP A 414 10.23 14.40 11.83
C ASP A 414 9.89 13.86 13.23
N VAL A 415 9.30 12.67 13.31
CA VAL A 415 8.91 12.02 14.58
C VAL A 415 9.61 10.67 14.82
N ALA A 416 10.60 10.32 14.00
CA ALA A 416 11.30 9.04 14.11
C ALA A 416 12.12 8.92 15.40
N ARG A 417 11.98 7.78 16.11
CA ARG A 417 12.67 7.46 17.37
C ARG A 417 12.35 8.45 18.50
N THR A 418 11.14 9.02 18.47
CA THR A 418 10.68 9.98 19.49
C THR A 418 9.66 9.39 20.46
N GLY A 419 9.08 8.23 20.16
CA GLY A 419 7.99 7.62 20.93
C GLY A 419 6.62 8.27 20.65
N LYS A 420 6.55 9.20 19.69
CA LYS A 420 5.32 9.91 19.32
C LYS A 420 4.61 9.30 18.11
N ALA A 421 5.20 8.31 17.44
CA ALA A 421 4.58 7.69 16.28
C ALA A 421 3.36 6.85 16.70
N ASP A 422 2.23 7.05 16.03
CA ASP A 422 1.03 6.24 16.26
C ASP A 422 1.23 4.84 15.67
N ALA A 423 1.22 3.82 16.54
CA ALA A 423 1.35 2.41 16.15
C ALA A 423 0.02 1.78 15.71
N GLU A 424 -1.13 2.44 15.93
CA GLU A 424 -2.45 1.92 15.56
C GLU A 424 -2.58 1.52 14.08
N PRO A 425 -2.11 2.31 13.09
CA PRO A 425 -2.22 1.91 11.69
C PRO A 425 -1.45 0.62 11.39
N PHE A 426 -0.28 0.43 12.02
CA PHE A 426 0.50 -0.80 11.85
C PHE A 426 -0.18 -1.99 12.53
N ALA A 427 -0.66 -1.81 13.77
CA ALA A 427 -1.43 -2.83 14.49
C ALA A 427 -2.69 -3.25 13.72
N PHE A 428 -3.42 -2.30 13.15
CA PHE A 428 -4.57 -2.56 12.29
C PHE A 428 -4.18 -3.36 11.03
N ALA A 429 -3.13 -2.93 10.32
CA ALA A 429 -2.62 -3.66 9.16
C ALA A 429 -2.20 -5.10 9.51
N TYR A 430 -1.63 -5.29 10.70
CA TYR A 430 -1.26 -6.61 11.21
C TYR A 430 -2.50 -7.48 11.49
N ALA A 431 -3.50 -6.94 12.17
CA ALA A 431 -4.77 -7.63 12.42
C ALA A 431 -5.47 -8.04 11.11
N ARG A 432 -5.46 -7.16 10.10
CA ARG A 432 -5.97 -7.47 8.76
C ARG A 432 -5.17 -8.58 8.08
N ALA A 433 -3.85 -8.60 8.22
CA ALA A 433 -3.02 -9.67 7.68
C ALA A 433 -3.34 -11.03 8.30
N LEU A 434 -3.54 -11.06 9.61
CA LEU A 434 -3.96 -12.24 10.37
C LEU A 434 -5.32 -12.77 9.89
N GLU A 435 -6.31 -11.89 9.76
CA GLU A 435 -7.64 -12.25 9.24
C GLU A 435 -7.57 -12.84 7.83
N LEU A 436 -6.90 -12.15 6.91
CA LEU A 436 -6.75 -12.59 5.53
C LEU A 436 -5.99 -13.91 5.41
N ALA A 437 -4.95 -14.11 6.23
CA ALA A 437 -4.21 -15.36 6.27
C ALA A 437 -5.09 -16.53 6.73
N ARG A 438 -5.90 -16.35 7.78
CA ARG A 438 -6.84 -17.38 8.25
C ARG A 438 -7.84 -17.80 7.18
N THR A 439 -8.43 -16.83 6.48
CA THR A 439 -9.34 -17.11 5.36
C THR A 439 -8.67 -17.97 4.29
N ARG A 440 -7.40 -17.66 3.95
CA ARG A 440 -6.62 -18.44 2.97
C ARG A 440 -6.32 -19.87 3.44
N HIS A 441 -6.08 -20.08 4.74
CA HIS A 441 -5.86 -21.42 5.29
C HIS A 441 -7.15 -22.25 5.25
N GLY A 442 -8.27 -21.68 5.68
CA GLY A 442 -9.58 -22.36 5.62
C GLY A 442 -9.96 -22.77 4.20
N SER A 443 -9.70 -21.93 3.19
CA SER A 443 -9.93 -22.30 1.79
C SER A 443 -8.97 -23.37 1.27
N ARG A 444 -7.71 -23.40 1.72
CA ARG A 444 -6.72 -24.43 1.33
C ARG A 444 -7.05 -25.79 1.94
N ASP A 445 -7.43 -25.81 3.21
CA ASP A 445 -7.79 -27.05 3.90
C ASP A 445 -9.06 -27.66 3.33
N GLN A 446 -10.05 -26.84 2.94
CA GLN A 446 -11.25 -27.29 2.23
C GLN A 446 -10.94 -27.83 0.82
N ALA A 447 -10.05 -27.17 0.06
CA ALA A 447 -9.64 -27.65 -1.26
C ALA A 447 -8.80 -28.94 -1.20
N ALA A 448 -8.02 -29.13 -0.12
CA ALA A 448 -7.26 -30.37 0.11
C ALA A 448 -8.15 -31.52 0.60
N ALA A 449 -9.21 -31.23 1.36
CA ALA A 449 -10.17 -32.22 1.85
C ALA A 449 -11.15 -32.71 0.77
N TYR A 450 -11.31 -31.95 -0.32
CA TYR A 450 -12.16 -32.31 -1.45
C TYR A 450 -11.41 -32.05 -2.77
N PRO A 451 -10.52 -32.97 -3.21
CA PRO A 451 -9.88 -32.83 -4.51
C PRO A 451 -10.97 -32.83 -5.58
N MET A 452 -11.12 -31.70 -6.26
CA MET A 452 -11.98 -31.56 -7.43
C MET A 452 -11.63 -32.68 -8.40
N GLN A 453 -12.56 -33.62 -8.59
CA GLN A 453 -12.49 -34.59 -9.69
C GLN A 453 -12.51 -33.78 -10.98
N GLU A 454 -11.42 -33.84 -11.73
CA GLU A 454 -11.36 -33.31 -13.10
C GLU A 454 -12.47 -33.98 -13.93
N GLN A 455 -13.35 -33.16 -14.50
CA GLN A 455 -14.23 -33.51 -15.62
C GLN A 455 -13.92 -32.59 -16.79
#